data_AF-A0A370HY23-F1
#
_entry.id   AF-A0A370HY23-F1
#
_cell.length_a   1.000
_cell.length_b   1.000
_cell.length_c   1.000
_cell.angle_alpha   90.00
_cell.angle_beta   90.00
_cell.angle_gamma   90.00
#
_symmetry.space_group_name_H-M   'P 1'
#
loop_
_entity.id
_entity.type
_entity.pdbx_description
1 polymer ?
#
loop_
_entity_poly.entity_id
_entity_poly.type
_entity_poly.pdbx_seq_one_letter_code
_entity_poly.pdbx_strand_id
1 'polypeptide(L)' 'MIAVPPQPSTPDEVRLALRAAQLYHLDGATQAEIAAVLGISRPPPGG' A
#
# COMPACT_ATOMS: atom_id res chain seq x y z
N MET A 1 -8.73 16.08 12.77
CA MET A 1 -7.51 16.27 11.96
C MET A 1 -7.47 15.13 10.95
N ILE A 2 -7.56 15.39 9.65
CA ILE A 2 -7.41 14.35 8.63
C ILE A 2 -5.90 14.16 8.44
N ALA A 3 -5.39 12.98 8.77
CA ALA A 3 -4.00 12.64 8.46
C ALA A 3 -3.89 12.53 6.93
N VAL A 4 -3.16 13.47 6.31
CA VAL A 4 -2.77 13.31 4.91
C VAL A 4 -1.71 12.20 4.90
N PRO A 5 -1.94 11.08 4.19
CA PRO A 5 -0.93 10.04 4.10
C PRO A 5 0.34 10.64 3.48
N PRO A 6 1.53 10.23 3.95
CA PRO A 6 2.78 10.71 3.38
C PRO A 6 2.77 10.45 1.87
N GLN A 7 3.04 11.49 1.09
CA GLN A 7 3.15 11.33 -0.35
C GLN A 7 4.40 10.48 -0.65
N PRO A 8 4.29 9.48 -1.55
CA PRO A 8 5.44 8.69 -1.95
C PRO A 8 6.53 9.61 -2.48
N SER A 9 7.68 9.61 -1.83
CA SER A 9 8.77 10.56 -2.05
C SER A 9 9.85 10.00 -2.98
N THR A 10 9.78 8.70 -3.30
CA THR A 10 10.69 8.02 -4.23
C THR A 10 9.93 7.36 -5.39
N PRO A 11 10.55 7.20 -6.58
CA PRO A 11 9.94 6.46 -7.69
C PRO A 11 9.56 5.02 -7.33
N ASP A 12 10.30 4.38 -6.42
CA ASP A 12 9.99 3.03 -5.92
C ASP A 12 8.72 3.02 -5.08
N GLU A 13 8.53 4.00 -4.19
CA GLU A 13 7.29 4.14 -3.41
C GLU A 13 6.08 4.43 -4.31
N VAL A 14 6.25 5.22 -5.38
CA VAL A 14 5.18 5.46 -6.36
C VAL A 14 4.79 4.16 -7.07
N ARG A 15 5.78 3.37 -7.52
CA ARG A 15 5.52 2.06 -8.14
C ARG A 15 4.84 1.10 -7.17
N LEU A 16 5.27 1.09 -5.91
CA LEU A 16 4.68 0.27 -4.86
C LEU A 16 3.22 0.67 -4.60
N ALA A 17 2.94 1.97 -4.46
CA ALA A 17 1.60 2.51 -4.25
C ALA A 17 0.68 2.24 -5.45
N LEU A 18 1.17 2.39 -6.68
CA LEU A 18 0.42 2.06 -7.88
C LEU A 18 0.08 0.55 -7.93
N ARG A 19 1.05 -0.31 -7.61
CA ARG A 19 0.82 -1.76 -7.58
C ARG A 19 -0.20 -2.15 -6.52
N ALA A 20 -0.13 -1.54 -5.33
CA ALA A 20 -1.12 -1.73 -4.28
C ALA A 20 -2.53 -1.29 -4.73
N ALA A 21 -2.64 -0.13 -5.39
CA ALA A 21 -3.90 0.38 -5.90
C ALA A 21 -4.52 -0.54 -6.97
N GLN A 22 -3.71 -1.11 -7.86
CA GLN A 22 -4.17 -2.09 -8.85
C GLN A 22 -4.75 -3.33 -8.17
N LEU A 23 -4.01 -3.93 -7.22
CA LEU A 23 -4.46 -5.11 -6.50
C LEU A 23 -5.77 -4.86 -5.74
N TYR A 24 -5.90 -3.69 -5.10
CA TYR A 24 -7.11 -3.35 -4.35
C TYR A 24 -8.31 -3.07 -5.25
N HIS A 25 -8.14 -2.25 -6.29
CA HIS A 25 -9.26 -1.75 -7.09
C HIS A 25 -9.64 -2.64 -8.27
N LEU A 26 -8.67 -3.37 -8.85
CA LEU A 26 -8.91 -4.22 -10.01
C LEU A 26 -9.10 -5.68 -9.59
N ASP A 27 -8.27 -6.16 -8.67
CA ASP A 27 -8.29 -7.56 -8.25
C ASP A 27 -9.15 -7.81 -7.00
N GLY A 28 -9.61 -6.73 -6.34
CA GLY A 28 -10.41 -6.83 -5.11
C GLY A 28 -9.63 -7.38 -3.92
N ALA A 29 -8.29 -7.34 -3.96
CA ALA A 29 -7.43 -7.91 -2.94
C ALA A 29 -7.54 -7.15 -1.61
N THR A 30 -7.54 -7.89 -0.51
CA THR A 30 -7.49 -7.33 0.85
C THR A 30 -6.11 -6.77 1.18
N GLN A 31 -6.02 -5.92 2.21
CA GLN A 31 -4.74 -5.38 2.67
C GLN A 31 -3.72 -6.47 3.07
N ALA A 32 -4.19 -7.58 3.63
CA ALA A 32 -3.32 -8.69 4.04
C ALA A 32 -2.72 -9.41 2.82
N GLU A 33 -3.53 -9.63 1.78
CA GLU A 33 -3.08 -10.22 0.52
C GLU A 33 -2.14 -9.27 -0.22
N ILE A 34 -2.45 -7.97 -0.25
CA ILE A 34 -1.57 -6.95 -0.84
C ILE A 34 -0.22 -6.94 -0.11
N ALA A 35 -0.21 -6.97 1.22
CA ALA A 35 1.02 -7.00 2.01
C ALA A 35 1.87 -8.24 1.70
N ALA A 36 1.23 -9.41 1.61
CA ALA A 36 1.89 -10.66 1.25
C ALA A 36 2.48 -10.63 -0.18
N VAL A 37 1.73 -10.11 -1.15
CA VAL A 37 2.16 -10.00 -2.56
C VAL A 37 3.30 -9.00 -2.73
N LEU A 38 3.25 -7.87 -2.04
CA LEU A 38 4.28 -6.84 -2.11
C LEU A 38 5.51 -7.14 -1.25
N GLY A 39 5.49 -8.22 -0.48
CA GLY A 39 6.57 -8.56 0.45
C GLY A 39 6.76 -7.53 1.56
N ILE A 40 5.76 -6.67 1.80
CA ILE A 40 5.77 -5.69 2.89
C ILE A 40 5.17 -6.35 4.13
N SER A 41 5.93 -6.39 5.21
CA SER A 41 5.39 -6.77 6.51
C SER A 41 4.23 -5.83 6.83
N ARG A 42 3.07 -6.39 7.18
CA ARG A 42 1.89 -5.63 7.61
C ARG A 42 2.34 -4.56 8.63
N PRO A 43 2.05 -3.26 8.41
CA PRO A 43 2.38 -2.25 9.42
C PRO A 43 1.67 -2.63 10.72
N PRO A 44 2.34 -2.57 11.89
CA PRO A 44 1.67 -2.76 13.15
C PRO A 44 0.48 -1.78 13.24
N PRO A 45 -0.66 -2.20 13.79
CA PRO A 45 -1.83 -1.33 13.85
C PRO A 45 -1.49 -0.04 14.61
N GLY A 46 -1.48 1.10 13.89
CA GLY A 46 -1.29 2.43 14.47
C GLY A 46 -0.06 3.24 14.03
N GLY A 47 0.65 2.84 12.95
CA GLY A 47 1.71 3.66 12.35
C GLY A 47 1.19 4.85 11.55
#